data_AF-A0A350JL96-F1
#
_entry.id   AF-A0A350JL96-F1
#
_cell.length_a   1.000
_cell.length_b   1.000
_cell.length_c   1.000
_cell.angle_alpha   90.00
_cell.angle_beta   90.00
_cell.angle_gamma   90.00
#
_symmetry.space_group_name_H-M   'P 1'
#
loop_
_entity.id
_entity.type
_entity.pdbx_description
1 polymer ?
#
loop_
_entity_poly.entity_id
_entity_poly.type
_entity_poly.pdbx_seq_one_letter_code
_entity_poly.pdbx_strand_id
1 'polypeptide(L)'
;IETIKETEEKAMEESIEEKKKQYTYDIGAQHNFVIIIPDTADHTKLQSAVSDFNRKYFGTKGFKTSLIPIKDGLAMVVVSKVGFAAQALNYYNTFSNAGSDTDRITNHEYPYFAISFDNYAKFYKDQFVDAYLAFFTENYVASE
;
A
#
# COMPACT_ATOMS: atom_id res chain seq x y z
N ILE A 1 -11.45 35.83 3.59
CA ILE A 1 -12.41 34.71 3.62
C ILE A 1 -11.52 33.49 3.52
N GLU A 2 -11.23 32.84 4.65
CA GLU A 2 -10.73 31.45 4.58
C GLU A 2 -11.79 30.69 3.78
N THR A 3 -11.36 30.18 2.64
CA THR A 3 -12.23 29.64 1.61
C THR A 3 -12.70 28.25 2.07
N ILE A 4 -13.92 27.83 1.72
CA ILE A 4 -14.47 26.49 2.11
C ILE A 4 -13.47 25.34 1.82
N LYS A 5 -12.69 25.45 0.74
CA LYS A 5 -11.61 24.53 0.37
C LYS A 5 -10.50 24.41 1.41
N GLU A 6 -10.06 25.54 1.99
CA GLU A 6 -8.98 25.56 3.00
C GLU A 6 -9.45 24.90 4.30
N THR A 7 -10.73 25.07 4.65
CA THR A 7 -11.34 24.40 5.80
C THR A 7 -11.47 22.89 5.60
N GLU A 8 -11.83 22.44 4.40
CA GLU A 8 -11.92 21.01 4.05
C GLU A 8 -10.55 20.32 4.03
N GLU A 9 -9.55 20.98 3.44
CA GLU A 9 -8.16 20.49 3.41
C GLU A 9 -7.60 20.34 4.84
N LYS A 10 -7.79 21.36 5.68
CA LYS A 10 -7.35 21.31 7.08
C LYS A 10 -8.03 20.18 7.87
N ALA A 11 -9.34 19.99 7.69
CA ALA A 11 -10.07 18.92 8.35
C ALA A 11 -9.60 17.52 7.89
N MET A 12 -9.24 17.38 6.61
CA MET A 12 -8.65 16.16 6.07
C MET A 12 -7.26 15.90 6.68
N GLU A 13 -6.40 16.90 6.73
CA GLU A 13 -5.07 16.80 7.34
C GLU A 13 -5.14 16.40 8.82
N GLU A 14 -6.02 17.04 9.59
CA GLU A 14 -6.26 16.68 11.00
C GLU A 14 -6.73 15.22 11.14
N SER A 15 -7.61 14.77 10.24
CA SER A 15 -8.10 13.39 10.20
C SER A 15 -6.99 12.40 9.87
N ILE A 16 -6.14 12.72 8.88
CA ILE A 16 -4.96 11.95 8.51
C ILE A 16 -4.03 11.81 9.72
N GLU A 17 -3.68 12.91 10.38
CA GLU A 17 -2.75 12.91 11.51
C GLU A 17 -3.29 12.11 12.70
N GLU A 18 -4.58 12.26 13.01
CA GLU A 18 -5.19 11.49 14.10
C GLU A 18 -5.21 9.99 13.82
N LYS A 19 -5.56 9.60 12.59
CA LYS A 19 -5.59 8.20 12.18
C LYS A 19 -4.19 7.59 12.09
N LYS A 20 -3.20 8.36 11.66
CA LYS A 20 -1.79 7.94 11.55
C LYS A 20 -1.25 7.39 12.87
N LYS A 21 -1.63 8.01 14.00
CA LYS A 21 -1.18 7.63 15.37
C LYS A 21 -1.54 6.21 15.78
N GLN A 22 -2.51 5.56 15.12
CA GLN A 22 -2.85 4.18 15.44
C GLN A 22 -1.80 3.19 14.94
N TYR A 23 -1.00 3.56 13.94
CA TYR A 23 -0.01 2.69 13.31
C TYR A 23 1.34 2.75 14.04
N THR A 24 2.11 1.68 13.91
CA THR A 24 3.42 1.55 14.58
C THR A 24 4.44 0.95 13.63
N TYR A 25 5.64 1.50 13.61
CA TYR A 25 6.72 0.96 12.81
C TYR A 25 7.41 -0.15 13.61
N ASP A 26 7.41 -1.36 13.06
CA ASP A 26 8.01 -2.53 13.69
C ASP A 26 8.88 -3.25 12.67
N ILE A 27 10.20 -3.24 12.93
CA ILE A 27 11.21 -3.87 12.09
C ILE A 27 11.17 -5.40 12.15
N GLY A 28 10.64 -5.97 13.24
CA GLY A 28 10.57 -7.41 13.51
C GLY A 28 9.23 -8.04 13.14
N ALA A 29 8.23 -7.22 12.77
CA ALA A 29 6.94 -7.72 12.30
C ALA A 29 7.04 -8.26 10.88
N GLN A 30 6.20 -9.24 10.55
CA GLN A 30 5.98 -9.68 9.17
C GLN A 30 5.08 -8.69 8.43
N HIS A 31 5.37 -8.46 7.15
CA HIS A 31 4.66 -7.52 6.29
C HIS A 31 4.01 -8.20 5.08
N ASN A 32 2.91 -7.60 4.66
CA ASN A 32 2.36 -7.74 3.32
C ASN A 32 2.77 -6.54 2.47
N PHE A 33 2.67 -6.68 1.16
CA PHE A 33 2.65 -5.54 0.23
C PHE A 33 1.23 -5.40 -0.32
N VAL A 34 0.72 -4.17 -0.35
CA VAL A 34 -0.66 -3.87 -0.74
C VAL A 34 -0.66 -2.81 -1.81
N ILE A 35 -1.55 -2.98 -2.79
CA ILE A 35 -1.90 -1.97 -3.81
C ILE A 35 -3.40 -1.72 -3.70
N ILE A 36 -3.81 -0.45 -3.64
CA ILE A 36 -5.20 -0.02 -3.63
C ILE A 36 -5.63 0.31 -5.05
N ILE A 37 -6.70 -0.32 -5.51
CA ILE A 37 -7.23 -0.13 -6.87
C ILE A 37 -8.74 0.12 -6.83
N PRO A 38 -9.32 0.83 -7.81
CA PRO A 38 -10.76 0.88 -7.99
C PRO A 38 -11.33 -0.52 -8.26
N ASP A 39 -12.51 -0.82 -7.72
CA ASP A 39 -13.22 -2.08 -7.95
C ASP A 39 -13.69 -2.25 -9.42
N THR A 40 -13.72 -1.15 -10.16
CA THR A 40 -13.99 -1.08 -11.60
C THR A 40 -12.76 -1.43 -12.46
N ALA A 41 -11.57 -1.54 -11.87
CA ALA A 41 -10.36 -1.87 -12.59
C ALA A 41 -10.36 -3.35 -13.05
N ASP A 42 -9.55 -3.67 -14.07
CA ASP A 42 -9.39 -5.05 -14.53
C ASP A 42 -8.55 -5.86 -13.53
N HIS A 43 -9.23 -6.39 -12.50
CA HIS A 43 -8.62 -7.15 -11.41
C HIS A 43 -7.78 -8.32 -11.89
N THR A 44 -8.22 -9.01 -12.95
CA THR A 44 -7.50 -10.18 -13.48
C THR A 44 -6.16 -9.76 -14.07
N LYS A 45 -6.14 -8.67 -14.86
CA LYS A 45 -4.90 -8.15 -15.43
C LYS A 45 -3.96 -7.61 -14.35
N LEU A 46 -4.47 -6.89 -13.36
CA LEU A 46 -3.66 -6.33 -12.28
C LEU A 46 -3.05 -7.43 -11.39
N GLN A 47 -3.85 -8.43 -11.00
CA GLN A 47 -3.35 -9.58 -10.24
C GLN A 47 -2.32 -10.38 -11.04
N SER A 48 -2.53 -10.54 -12.35
CA SER A 48 -1.57 -11.21 -13.23
C SER A 48 -0.26 -10.43 -13.34
N ALA A 49 -0.32 -9.10 -13.52
CA ALA A 49 0.86 -8.25 -13.57
C ALA A 49 1.70 -8.33 -12.28
N VAL A 50 1.05 -8.29 -11.11
CA VAL A 50 1.72 -8.45 -9.81
C VAL A 50 2.33 -9.85 -9.68
N SER A 51 1.65 -10.89 -10.19
CA SER A 51 2.16 -12.27 -10.15
C SER A 51 3.36 -12.46 -11.09
N ASP A 52 3.36 -11.82 -12.25
CA ASP A 52 4.48 -11.82 -13.20
C ASP A 52 5.69 -11.08 -12.63
N PHE A 53 5.47 -9.92 -12.03
CA PHE A 53 6.48 -9.18 -11.27
C PHE A 53 7.09 -10.07 -10.18
N ASN A 54 6.26 -10.72 -9.35
CA ASN A 54 6.72 -11.62 -8.29
C ASN A 54 7.59 -12.76 -8.83
N ARG A 55 7.20 -13.38 -9.94
CA ARG A 55 7.98 -14.46 -10.55
C ARG A 55 9.32 -13.95 -11.09
N LYS A 56 9.36 -12.76 -11.69
CA LYS A 56 10.55 -12.16 -12.30
C LYS A 56 11.58 -11.73 -11.25
N TYR A 57 11.14 -11.02 -10.21
CA TYR A 57 12.04 -10.40 -9.23
C TYR A 57 12.21 -11.21 -7.93
N PHE A 58 11.25 -12.09 -7.61
CA PHE A 58 11.18 -12.82 -6.34
C PHE A 58 10.82 -14.31 -6.52
N GLY A 59 11.17 -14.90 -7.67
CA GLY A 59 10.68 -16.24 -8.06
C GLY A 59 10.96 -17.38 -7.08
N THR A 60 11.99 -17.29 -6.24
CA THR A 60 12.32 -18.28 -5.20
C THR A 60 11.52 -18.12 -3.91
N LYS A 61 10.78 -17.01 -3.74
CA LYS A 61 10.06 -16.68 -2.51
C LYS A 61 8.66 -17.30 -2.44
N GLY A 62 8.07 -17.66 -3.58
CA GLY A 62 6.74 -18.27 -3.63
C GLY A 62 5.63 -17.38 -3.06
N PHE A 63 5.73 -16.07 -3.25
CA PHE A 63 4.74 -15.11 -2.77
C PHE A 63 3.35 -15.39 -3.37
N LYS A 64 2.31 -15.12 -2.57
CA LYS A 64 0.91 -15.32 -2.97
C LYS A 64 0.23 -13.96 -3.12
N THR A 65 -0.45 -13.79 -4.24
CA THR A 65 -1.24 -12.60 -4.56
C THR A 65 -2.72 -12.89 -4.36
N SER A 66 -3.44 -12.04 -3.63
CA SER A 66 -4.89 -12.15 -3.41
C SER A 66 -5.57 -10.82 -3.70
N LEU A 67 -6.84 -10.88 -4.09
CA LEU A 67 -7.69 -9.71 -4.27
C LEU A 67 -8.72 -9.66 -3.13
N ILE A 68 -8.82 -8.53 -2.43
CA ILE A 68 -9.72 -8.34 -1.30
C ILE A 68 -10.52 -7.06 -1.52
N PRO A 69 -11.84 -7.13 -1.80
CA PRO A 69 -12.70 -5.95 -1.86
C PRO A 69 -12.71 -5.21 -0.51
N ILE A 70 -12.69 -3.88 -0.56
CA ILE A 70 -12.83 -2.99 0.60
C ILE A 70 -13.96 -1.98 0.34
N LYS A 71 -14.17 -1.02 1.24
CA LYS A 71 -15.24 -0.01 1.10
C LYS A 71 -14.97 0.96 -0.04
N ASP A 72 -15.98 1.79 -0.33
CA ASP A 72 -15.86 2.96 -1.21
C ASP A 72 -15.47 2.66 -2.66
N GLY A 73 -15.88 1.49 -3.16
CA GLY A 73 -15.59 1.08 -4.54
C GLY A 73 -14.12 0.78 -4.78
N LEU A 74 -13.40 0.34 -3.74
CA LEU A 74 -11.99 0.00 -3.80
C LEU A 74 -11.76 -1.50 -3.55
N ALA A 75 -10.61 -1.98 -4.00
CA ALA A 75 -10.10 -3.32 -3.72
C ALA A 75 -8.60 -3.25 -3.41
N MET A 76 -8.12 -4.25 -2.66
CA MET A 76 -6.71 -4.46 -2.39
C MET A 76 -6.18 -5.62 -3.21
N VAL A 77 -5.06 -5.41 -3.90
CA VAL A 77 -4.20 -6.50 -4.36
C VAL A 77 -3.11 -6.69 -3.30
N VAL A 78 -3.15 -7.84 -2.62
CA VAL A 78 -2.29 -8.15 -1.47
C VAL A 78 -1.29 -9.23 -1.83
N VAL A 79 -0.01 -8.92 -1.70
CA VAL A 79 1.08 -9.89 -1.76
C VAL A 79 1.47 -10.27 -0.33
N SER A 80 1.20 -11.52 0.03
CA SER A 80 1.32 -11.97 1.42
C SER A 80 2.76 -12.32 1.81
N LYS A 81 3.16 -11.96 3.04
CA LYS A 81 4.43 -12.38 3.67
C LYS A 81 5.66 -12.01 2.84
N VAL A 82 5.80 -10.75 2.46
CA VAL A 82 6.97 -10.24 1.72
C VAL A 82 8.25 -10.20 2.58
N GLY A 83 8.12 -10.39 3.89
CA GLY A 83 9.21 -10.55 4.85
C GLY A 83 9.06 -9.58 6.02
N PHE A 84 10.17 -9.30 6.72
CA PHE A 84 10.22 -8.23 7.72
C PHE A 84 10.42 -6.88 7.05
N ALA A 85 10.49 -5.79 7.83
CA ALA A 85 10.49 -4.42 7.28
C ALA A 85 11.53 -4.19 6.18
N ALA A 86 12.78 -4.66 6.36
CA ALA A 86 13.83 -4.51 5.36
C ALA A 86 13.52 -5.25 4.04
N GLN A 87 13.00 -6.48 4.10
CA GLN A 87 12.61 -7.21 2.89
C GLN A 87 11.37 -6.61 2.23
N ALA A 88 10.44 -6.10 3.03
CA ALA A 88 9.23 -5.45 2.55
C ALA A 88 9.55 -4.12 1.85
N LEU A 89 10.50 -3.35 2.39
CA LEU A 89 11.00 -2.13 1.76
C LEU A 89 11.77 -2.44 0.47
N ASN A 90 12.61 -3.49 0.48
CA ASN A 90 13.24 -3.97 -0.75
C ASN A 90 12.20 -4.37 -1.82
N TYR A 91 11.10 -5.03 -1.42
CA TYR A 91 10.00 -5.34 -2.31
C TYR A 91 9.37 -4.06 -2.90
N TYR A 92 9.02 -3.10 -2.04
CA TYR A 92 8.47 -1.80 -2.43
C TYR A 92 9.40 -1.08 -3.41
N ASN A 93 10.68 -0.93 -3.07
CA ASN A 93 11.67 -0.26 -3.92
C ASN A 93 11.85 -0.99 -5.26
N THR A 94 11.87 -2.33 -5.27
CA THR A 94 11.94 -3.09 -6.52
C THR A 94 10.70 -2.86 -7.38
N PHE A 95 9.52 -2.83 -6.77
CA PHE A 95 8.25 -2.58 -7.45
C PHE A 95 8.19 -1.17 -8.05
N SER A 96 8.55 -0.14 -7.28
CA SER A 96 8.58 1.26 -7.76
C SER A 96 9.55 1.49 -8.91
N ASN A 97 10.65 0.72 -8.97
CA ASN A 97 11.72 0.91 -9.95
C ASN A 97 11.70 -0.10 -11.12
N ALA A 98 10.68 -0.95 -11.23
CA ALA A 98 10.61 -2.00 -12.25
C ALA A 98 10.12 -1.51 -13.64
N GLY A 99 9.86 -0.21 -13.78
CA GLY A 99 9.48 0.43 -15.05
C GLY A 99 8.33 -0.29 -15.74
N SER A 100 8.53 -0.68 -17.01
CA SER A 100 7.49 -1.28 -17.85
C SER A 100 6.81 -2.53 -17.27
N ASP A 101 7.44 -3.22 -16.31
CA ASP A 101 6.82 -4.38 -15.65
C ASP A 101 5.72 -3.99 -14.66
N THR A 102 5.75 -2.75 -14.15
CA THR A 102 4.82 -2.22 -13.12
C THR A 102 4.05 -0.98 -13.57
N ASP A 103 4.34 -0.44 -14.76
CA ASP A 103 3.67 0.72 -15.38
C ASP A 103 2.15 0.67 -15.36
N ARG A 104 1.55 -0.51 -15.48
CA ARG A 104 0.08 -0.69 -15.39
C ARG A 104 -0.52 -0.34 -14.04
N ILE A 105 0.31 -0.21 -13.02
CA ILE A 105 -0.07 0.15 -11.66
C ILE A 105 0.49 1.54 -11.33
N THR A 106 1.76 1.79 -11.63
CA THR A 106 2.43 3.06 -11.32
C THR A 106 1.93 4.23 -12.18
N ASN A 107 1.60 4.04 -13.46
CA ASN A 107 1.07 5.11 -14.31
C ASN A 107 -0.36 5.52 -13.97
N HIS A 108 -1.08 4.69 -13.20
CA HIS A 108 -2.39 5.02 -12.66
C HIS A 108 -2.30 5.70 -11.27
N GLU A 109 -1.08 5.89 -10.75
CA GLU A 109 -0.83 6.49 -9.44
C GLU A 109 -1.59 5.78 -8.29
N TYR A 110 -1.84 4.48 -8.45
CA TYR A 110 -2.49 3.69 -7.41
C TYR A 110 -1.64 3.67 -6.14
N PRO A 111 -2.21 3.94 -4.96
CA PRO A 111 -1.46 3.84 -3.71
C PRO A 111 -0.96 2.42 -3.49
N TYR A 112 0.33 2.28 -3.17
CA TYR A 112 0.90 1.00 -2.78
C TYR A 112 1.91 1.19 -1.65
N PHE A 113 1.99 0.19 -0.76
CA PHE A 113 2.79 0.28 0.45
C PHE A 113 3.07 -1.10 1.04
N ALA A 114 4.15 -1.21 1.81
CA ALA A 114 4.33 -2.34 2.72
C ALA A 114 3.57 -2.09 4.02
N ILE A 115 2.99 -3.15 4.59
CA ILE A 115 2.17 -3.06 5.80
C ILE A 115 2.39 -4.27 6.71
N SER A 116 2.76 -4.01 7.97
CA SER A 116 2.91 -5.06 8.98
C SER A 116 1.56 -5.71 9.28
N PHE A 117 1.56 -6.96 9.76
CA PHE A 117 0.30 -7.66 10.07
C PHE A 117 -0.56 -6.93 11.10
N ASP A 118 0.07 -6.35 12.12
CA ASP A 118 -0.62 -5.57 13.14
C ASP A 118 -1.23 -4.28 12.56
N ASN A 119 -0.48 -3.57 11.71
CA ASN A 119 -1.02 -2.39 11.04
C ASN A 119 -2.10 -2.75 10.02
N TYR A 120 -1.99 -3.90 9.34
CA TYR A 120 -3.00 -4.40 8.43
C TYR A 120 -4.33 -4.62 9.16
N ALA A 121 -4.29 -5.24 10.34
CA ALA A 121 -5.48 -5.44 11.17
C ALA A 121 -6.12 -4.12 11.64
N LYS A 122 -5.32 -3.07 11.88
CA LYS A 122 -5.81 -1.72 12.22
C LYS A 122 -6.40 -1.03 11.00
N PHE A 123 -5.65 -1.01 9.90
CA PHE A 123 -6.03 -0.42 8.62
C PHE A 123 -7.34 -1.01 8.11
N TYR A 124 -7.55 -2.32 8.22
CA TYR A 124 -8.77 -2.96 7.70
C TYR A 124 -10.06 -2.49 8.40
N LYS A 125 -9.98 -1.83 9.57
CA LYS A 125 -11.16 -1.35 10.30
C LYS A 125 -11.77 -0.11 9.68
N ASP A 126 -10.95 0.89 9.37
CA ASP A 126 -11.39 2.16 8.78
C ASP A 126 -11.04 2.32 7.31
N GLN A 127 -10.06 1.55 6.82
CA GLN A 127 -9.60 1.53 5.42
C GLN A 127 -9.16 2.92 4.94
N PHE A 128 -8.65 3.73 5.88
CA PHE A 128 -8.21 5.09 5.59
C PHE A 128 -6.85 5.06 4.90
N VAL A 129 -6.87 5.03 3.57
CA VAL A 129 -5.69 4.88 2.70
C VAL A 129 -4.69 6.01 2.91
N ASP A 130 -5.14 7.26 2.89
CA ASP A 130 -4.23 8.42 2.99
C ASP A 130 -3.48 8.45 4.33
N ALA A 131 -4.16 8.12 5.43
CA ALA A 131 -3.54 8.01 6.74
C ALA A 131 -2.46 6.94 6.79
N TYR A 132 -2.69 5.79 6.15
CA TYR A 132 -1.68 4.73 6.10
C TYR A 132 -0.52 5.08 5.17
N LEU A 133 -0.80 5.70 4.02
CA LEU A 133 0.22 6.12 3.07
C LEU A 133 1.13 7.21 3.67
N ALA A 134 0.55 8.16 4.41
CA ALA A 134 1.31 9.16 5.17
C ALA A 134 2.21 8.49 6.22
N PHE A 135 1.65 7.57 7.03
CA PHE A 135 2.42 6.78 8.00
C PHE A 135 3.58 6.02 7.33
N PHE A 136 3.29 5.30 6.24
CA PHE A 136 4.27 4.51 5.51
C PHE A 136 5.40 5.39 4.95
N THR A 137 5.06 6.51 4.32
CA THR A 137 6.04 7.43 3.75
C THR A 137 6.98 7.98 4.82
N GLU A 138 6.43 8.43 5.95
CA GLU A 138 7.21 9.00 7.06
C GLU A 138 8.13 7.98 7.75
N ASN A 139 7.68 6.73 7.89
CA ASN A 139 8.36 5.73 8.72
C ASN A 139 9.17 4.68 7.95
N TYR A 140 8.92 4.50 6.66
CA TYR A 140 9.61 3.51 5.82
C TYR A 140 10.44 4.17 4.72
N VAL A 141 9.93 5.24 4.09
CA VAL A 141 10.54 5.82 2.88
C VAL A 141 11.43 7.01 3.21
N ALA A 142 10.96 7.94 4.05
CA ALA A 142 11.72 9.14 4.44
C ALA A 142 12.90 8.84 5.38
N SER A 143 13.01 7.60 5.87
CA SER A 143 14.09 7.11 6.72
C SER A 143 15.27 6.48 5.96
N GLU A 144 15.25 6.48 4.62
CA GLU A 144 16.40 6.11 3.77
C GLU A 144 17.31 7.29 3.42
#